data_AF-A0A1F9ZGD2-F1
#
_entry.id   AF-A0A1F9ZGD2-F1
#
_cell.length_a   1.000
_cell.length_b   1.000
_cell.length_c   1.000
_cell.angle_alpha   90.00
_cell.angle_beta   90.00
_cell.angle_gamma   90.00
#
_symmetry.space_group_name_H-M   'P 1'
#
loop_
_entity.id
_entity.type
_entity.pdbx_description
1 polymer ?
#
loop_
_entity_poly.entity_id
_entity_poly.type
_entity_poly.pdbx_seq_one_letter_code
_entity_poly.pdbx_strand_id
1 'polypeptide(L)'
;MLLLALAGVALSGYLLANHYGIGSGICSINPTIDCDKVNTSPYSEILGIPVALIGMLGFVAIFVVGYLGRFYPDTWVGERYGLLLVLLALVGAVFATYLTYIELFVILAICPFCVASFGVDLGILALAAVWLR
;
A
#
# COMPACT_ATOMS: atom_id res chain seq x y z
N MET A 1 8.50 11.28 1.62
CA MET A 1 8.35 10.04 2.41
C MET A 1 7.17 10.12 3.38
N LEU A 2 7.18 10.99 4.40
CA LEU A 2 6.06 11.07 5.38
C LEU A 2 4.72 11.44 4.75
N LEU A 3 4.68 12.42 3.84
CA LEU A 3 3.45 12.80 3.13
C LEU A 3 2.91 11.66 2.26
N LEU A 4 3.78 10.89 1.61
CA LEU A 4 3.40 9.74 0.80
C LEU A 4 2.86 8.61 1.68
N ALA A 5 3.53 8.33 2.81
CA ALA A 5 3.07 7.31 3.73
C ALA A 5 1.72 7.68 4.37
N LEU A 6 1.49 8.97 4.71
CA LEU A 6 0.18 9.46 5.14
C LEU A 6 -0.89 9.27 4.06
N ALA A 7 -0.56 9.56 2.80
CA ALA A 7 -1.47 9.30 1.68
C ALA A 7 -1.78 7.81 1.54
N GLY A 8 -0.78 6.92 1.65
CA GLY A 8 -0.97 5.47 1.62
C GLY A 8 -1.84 4.94 2.76
N VAL A 9 -1.66 5.47 3.99
CA VAL A 9 -2.53 5.16 5.14
C VAL A 9 -3.96 5.63 4.89
N ALA A 10 -4.15 6.85 4.38
CA ALA A 10 -5.48 7.40 4.09
C ALA A 10 -6.19 6.59 2.99
N LEU A 11 -5.49 6.22 1.92
CA LEU A 11 -6.00 5.37 0.84
C LEU A 11 -6.41 4.00 1.38
N SER A 12 -5.51 3.31 2.10
CA SER A 12 -5.78 1.98 2.64
C SER A 12 -6.90 1.99 3.68
N GLY A 13 -6.93 3.01 4.54
CA GLY A 13 -8.02 3.21 5.50
C GLY A 13 -9.37 3.44 4.83
N TYR A 14 -9.37 4.16 3.70
CA TYR A 14 -10.58 4.35 2.89
C TYR A 14 -11.07 3.03 2.28
N LEU A 15 -10.18 2.21 1.70
CA LEU A 15 -10.56 0.88 1.19
C LEU A 15 -11.08 -0.03 2.31
N LEU A 16 -10.48 0.04 3.49
CA LEU A 16 -10.90 -0.76 4.64
C LEU A 16 -12.29 -0.33 5.12
N ALA A 17 -12.57 0.98 5.19
CA ALA A 17 -13.89 1.49 5.52
C ALA A 17 -14.95 1.05 4.48
N ASN A 18 -14.60 1.05 3.19
CA ASN A 18 -15.49 0.54 2.13
C ASN A 18 -15.75 -0.96 2.28
N HIS A 19 -14.73 -1.74 2.62
CA HIS A 19 -14.85 -3.19 2.82
C HIS A 19 -15.87 -3.53 3.94
N TYR A 20 -15.89 -2.73 5.01
CA TYR A 20 -16.88 -2.89 6.09
C TYR A 20 -18.25 -2.25 5.80
N GLY A 21 -18.48 -1.74 4.59
CA GLY A 21 -19.75 -1.10 4.21
C GLY A 21 -19.97 0.29 4.80
N ILE A 22 -18.92 0.93 5.32
CA ILE A 22 -18.94 2.28 5.91
C ILE A 22 -18.67 3.36 4.82
N GLY A 23 -18.22 2.94 3.63
CA GLY A 23 -18.00 3.78 2.47
C GLY A 23 -18.88 3.35 1.29
N SER A 24 -19.23 4.30 0.42
CA SER A 24 -19.76 4.01 -0.91
C SER A 24 -18.59 3.77 -1.85
N GLY A 25 -18.67 2.74 -2.70
CA GLY A 25 -17.68 2.48 -3.75
C GLY A 25 -17.69 3.59 -4.81
N ILE A 26 -17.15 4.78 -4.50
CA ILE A 26 -17.17 5.99 -5.38
C ILE A 26 -16.51 5.73 -6.73
N CYS A 27 -15.73 4.66 -6.82
CA CYS A 27 -15.01 4.26 -8.01
C CYS A 27 -15.75 3.19 -8.85
N SER A 28 -16.88 2.63 -8.39
CA SER A 28 -17.71 1.73 -9.22
C SER A 28 -18.48 2.53 -10.27
N ILE A 29 -17.76 2.91 -11.33
CA ILE A 29 -18.28 3.75 -12.43
C ILE A 29 -18.69 2.86 -13.61
N ASN A 30 -17.91 1.82 -13.89
CA ASN A 30 -18.12 0.90 -15.00
C ASN A 30 -17.58 -0.50 -14.65
N PRO A 31 -17.98 -1.58 -15.35
CA PRO A 31 -17.56 -2.95 -15.00
C PRO A 31 -16.05 -3.20 -15.06
N THR A 32 -15.30 -2.30 -15.69
CA THR A 32 -13.83 -2.33 -15.81
C THR A 32 -13.14 -1.58 -14.68
N ILE A 33 -13.75 -0.54 -14.13
CA ILE A 33 -13.25 0.31 -13.04
C ILE A 33 -14.26 0.15 -11.91
N ASP A 34 -14.01 -0.86 -11.07
CA ASP A 34 -14.92 -1.24 -10.00
C ASP A 34 -14.14 -1.66 -8.76
N CYS A 35 -14.07 -0.74 -7.81
CA CYS A 35 -13.42 -0.96 -6.54
C CYS A 35 -14.19 -1.94 -5.66
N ASP A 36 -15.52 -1.99 -5.78
CA ASP A 36 -16.36 -2.84 -4.96
C ASP A 36 -16.20 -4.31 -5.38
N LYS A 37 -16.18 -4.56 -6.69
CA LYS A 37 -15.90 -5.88 -7.27
C LYS A 37 -14.54 -6.43 -6.86
N VAL A 38 -13.51 -5.59 -6.78
CA VAL A 38 -12.18 -6.00 -6.31
C VAL A 38 -12.20 -6.28 -4.80
N ASN A 39 -12.83 -5.41 -4.02
CA ASN A 39 -12.81 -5.48 -2.54
C ASN A 39 -13.75 -6.56 -1.96
N THR A 40 -14.73 -7.02 -2.73
CA THR A 40 -15.61 -8.16 -2.40
C THR A 40 -15.13 -9.50 -2.98
N SER A 41 -14.03 -9.49 -3.75
CA SER A 41 -13.48 -10.69 -4.37
C SER A 41 -12.86 -11.63 -3.32
N PRO A 42 -12.77 -12.95 -3.56
CA PRO A 42 -12.10 -13.87 -2.65
C PRO A 42 -10.60 -13.58 -2.48
N TYR A 43 -10.02 -12.71 -3.32
CA TYR A 43 -8.63 -12.29 -3.23
C TYR A 43 -8.44 -11.03 -2.38
N SER A 44 -9.52 -10.37 -1.94
CA SER A 44 -9.45 -9.21 -1.05
C SER A 44 -9.19 -9.60 0.41
N GLU A 45 -9.24 -10.88 0.74
CA GLU A 45 -8.92 -11.43 2.04
C GLU A 45 -7.84 -12.51 1.92
N ILE A 46 -6.84 -12.44 2.79
CA ILE A 46 -5.83 -13.48 2.94
C ILE A 46 -5.98 -14.06 4.34
N LEU A 47 -6.32 -15.34 4.44
CA LEU A 47 -6.55 -16.02 5.73
C LEU A 47 -7.63 -15.32 6.59
N GLY A 48 -8.64 -14.72 5.95
CA GLY A 48 -9.70 -13.94 6.62
C GLY A 48 -9.27 -12.54 7.07
N ILE A 49 -8.08 -12.07 6.65
CA ILE A 49 -7.60 -10.72 6.92
C ILE A 49 -7.72 -9.90 5.63
N PRO A 50 -8.44 -8.75 5.65
CA PRO A 50 -8.58 -7.92 4.48
C PRO A 50 -7.22 -7.36 4.04
N VAL A 51 -6.92 -7.47 2.75
CA VAL A 51 -5.71 -6.97 2.11
C VAL A 51 -5.52 -5.46 2.36
N ALA A 52 -6.62 -4.72 2.45
CA ALA A 52 -6.60 -3.30 2.80
C ALA A 52 -5.98 -3.04 4.19
N LEU A 53 -6.21 -3.94 5.17
CA LEU A 53 -5.61 -3.84 6.49
C LEU A 53 -4.10 -4.13 6.44
N ILE A 54 -3.69 -5.13 5.65
CA ILE A 54 -2.28 -5.46 5.44
C ILE A 54 -1.53 -4.27 4.83
N GLY A 55 -2.11 -3.67 3.78
CA GLY A 55 -1.57 -2.47 3.15
C GLY A 55 -1.47 -1.28 4.12
N MET A 56 -2.52 -1.05 4.92
CA MET A 56 -2.54 0.00 5.95
C MET A 56 -1.41 -0.19 6.97
N LEU A 57 -1.25 -1.41 7.50
CA LEU A 57 -0.18 -1.74 8.45
C LEU A 57 1.21 -1.55 7.82
N GLY A 58 1.37 -1.91 6.55
CA GLY A 58 2.60 -1.66 5.79
C GLY A 58 2.95 -0.18 5.71
N PHE A 59 2.00 0.68 5.30
CA PHE A 59 2.23 2.12 5.23
C PHE A 59 2.47 2.77 6.60
N VAL A 60 1.79 2.30 7.65
CA VAL A 60 2.04 2.75 9.02
C VAL A 60 3.46 2.37 9.46
N ALA A 61 3.89 1.15 9.20
CA ALA A 61 5.25 0.71 9.52
C ALA A 61 6.30 1.56 8.80
N ILE A 62 6.11 1.82 7.51
CA ILE A 62 6.98 2.72 6.73
C ILE A 62 7.00 4.13 7.32
N PHE A 63 5.84 4.67 7.71
CA PHE A 63 5.75 5.99 8.33
C PHE A 63 6.53 6.05 9.64
N VAL A 64 6.36 5.06 10.53
CA VAL A 64 7.03 4.99 11.83
C VAL A 64 8.53 4.84 11.66
N VAL A 65 8.98 3.91 10.80
CA VAL A 65 10.42 3.69 10.57
C VAL A 65 11.05 4.92 9.90
N GLY A 66 10.37 5.53 8.92
CA GLY A 66 10.85 6.75 8.27
C GLY A 66 10.88 7.96 9.20
N TYR A 67 9.94 8.07 10.14
CA TYR A 67 9.93 9.12 11.16
C TYR A 67 11.05 8.92 12.18
N LEU A 68 11.23 7.71 12.70
CA LEU A 68 12.30 7.37 13.65
C LEU A 68 13.69 7.55 13.02
N GLY A 69 13.87 7.16 11.76
CA GLY A 69 15.13 7.35 11.02
C GLY A 69 15.55 8.82 10.91
N ARG A 70 14.60 9.77 10.94
CA ARG A 70 14.90 11.20 10.91
C ARG A 70 15.56 11.72 12.19
N PHE A 71 15.34 11.06 13.33
CA PHE A 71 15.96 11.47 14.61
C PHE A 71 17.37 10.92 14.81
N TYR A 72 17.81 9.96 13.99
CA TYR A 72 19.12 9.32 14.10
C TYR A 72 19.89 9.27 12.76
N PRO A 73 20.17 10.42 12.11
CA PRO A 73 20.76 10.46 10.78
C PRO A 73 22.21 9.95 10.70
N ASP A 74 22.99 10.03 11.78
CA ASP A 74 24.47 9.87 11.76
C ASP A 74 24.98 8.62 12.52
N THR A 75 24.16 7.59 12.67
CA THR A 75 24.56 6.37 13.39
C THR A 75 24.43 5.13 12.52
N TRP A 76 25.17 4.07 12.85
CA TRP A 76 25.03 2.70 12.29
C TRP A 76 23.57 2.18 12.28
N VAL A 77 22.70 2.81 13.07
CA VAL A 77 21.28 2.52 13.17
C VAL A 77 20.50 3.10 11.97
N GLY A 78 20.92 4.25 11.42
CA GLY A 78 20.31 4.88 10.24
C GLY A 78 20.38 4.03 8.97
N GLU A 79 21.55 3.43 8.68
CA GLU A 79 21.72 2.50 7.55
C GLU A 79 20.81 1.26 7.69
N ARG A 80 20.70 0.70 8.90
CA ARG A 80 19.80 -0.44 9.17
C ARG A 80 18.33 -0.09 8.95
N TYR A 81 17.90 1.12 9.35
CA TYR A 81 16.55 1.59 9.09
C TYR A 81 16.27 1.81 7.60
N GLY A 82 17.23 2.37 6.86
CA GLY A 82 17.11 2.50 5.41
C GLY A 82 16.94 1.15 4.73
N LEU A 83 17.75 0.15 5.11
CA LEU A 83 17.69 -1.19 4.53
C LEU A 83 16.38 -1.90 4.87
N LEU A 84 15.88 -1.75 6.11
CA LEU A 84 14.57 -2.22 6.54
C LEU A 84 13.43 -1.58 5.73
N LEU A 85 13.50 -0.27 5.48
CA LEU A 85 12.50 0.45 4.67
C LEU A 85 12.45 -0.07 3.24
N VAL A 86 13.60 -0.27 2.61
CA VAL A 86 13.68 -0.84 1.25
C VAL A 86 13.14 -2.27 1.22
N LEU A 87 13.45 -3.09 2.23
CA LEU A 87 12.90 -4.45 2.35
C LEU A 87 11.38 -4.43 2.49
N LEU A 88 10.83 -3.59 3.36
CA LEU A 88 9.37 -3.46 3.56
C LEU A 88 8.68 -3.03 2.26
N ALA A 89 9.20 -1.99 1.61
CA ALA A 89 8.64 -1.49 0.37
C ALA A 89 8.82 -2.48 -0.80
N LEU A 90 9.91 -3.27 -0.83
CA LEU A 90 10.07 -4.33 -1.83
C LEU A 90 9.02 -5.41 -1.68
N VAL A 91 8.78 -5.86 -0.44
CA VAL A 91 7.73 -6.85 -0.16
C VAL A 91 6.35 -6.28 -0.52
N GLY A 92 6.08 -5.02 -0.17
CA GLY A 92 4.88 -4.29 -0.55
C GLY A 92 4.69 -4.23 -2.06
N ALA A 93 5.73 -3.85 -2.81
CA ALA A 93 5.71 -3.75 -4.26
C ALA A 93 5.48 -5.10 -4.95
N VAL A 94 6.16 -6.17 -4.49
CA VAL A 94 5.95 -7.53 -5.02
C VAL A 94 4.51 -7.98 -4.79
N PHE A 95 3.99 -7.75 -3.59
CA PHE A 95 2.63 -8.11 -3.23
C PHE A 95 1.59 -7.30 -4.02
N ALA A 96 1.80 -5.99 -4.20
CA ALA A 96 0.95 -5.14 -5.01
C ALA A 96 0.98 -5.55 -6.49
N THR A 97 2.14 -5.93 -7.02
CA THR A 97 2.26 -6.43 -8.40
C THR A 97 1.45 -7.71 -8.60
N TYR A 98 1.48 -8.61 -7.61
CA TYR A 98 0.65 -9.82 -7.60
C TYR A 98 -0.86 -9.50 -7.60
N LEU A 99 -1.29 -8.52 -6.79
CA LEU A 99 -2.69 -8.08 -6.77
C LEU A 99 -3.10 -7.44 -8.10
N THR A 100 -2.26 -6.58 -8.69
CA THR A 100 -2.54 -5.98 -10.00
C THR A 100 -2.65 -7.04 -11.09
N TYR A 101 -1.86 -8.12 -11.01
CA TYR A 101 -2.02 -9.27 -11.91
C TYR A 101 -3.40 -9.94 -11.74
N ILE A 102 -3.86 -10.15 -10.51
CA ILE A 102 -5.20 -10.70 -10.23
C ILE A 102 -6.31 -9.77 -10.74
N GLU A 103 -6.20 -8.46 -10.50
CA GLU A 103 -7.16 -7.45 -10.95
C GLU A 103 -7.36 -7.51 -12.47
N LEU A 104 -6.27 -7.57 -13.23
CA LEU A 104 -6.29 -7.55 -14.70
C LEU A 104 -6.69 -8.88 -15.33
N PHE A 105 -6.15 -10.01 -14.84
CA PHE A 105 -6.29 -11.30 -15.51
C PHE A 105 -7.38 -12.21 -14.92
N VAL A 106 -7.78 -11.98 -13.66
CA VAL A 106 -8.74 -12.86 -12.97
C VAL A 106 -10.07 -12.13 -12.74
N ILE A 107 -10.03 -10.96 -12.09
CA ILE A 107 -11.24 -10.20 -11.75
C ILE A 107 -11.74 -9.42 -12.97
N LEU A 108 -10.85 -9.09 -13.91
CA LEU A 108 -11.11 -8.24 -15.07
C LEU A 108 -11.71 -6.88 -14.65
N ALA A 109 -11.22 -6.33 -13.54
CA ALA A 109 -11.61 -5.03 -13.03
C ALA A 109 -10.44 -4.36 -12.31
N ILE A 110 -10.36 -3.04 -12.45
CA ILE A 110 -9.27 -2.20 -11.97
C ILE A 110 -9.78 -1.37 -10.81
N CYS A 111 -9.07 -1.44 -9.68
CA CYS A 111 -9.29 -0.56 -8.55
C CYS A 111 -8.29 0.62 -8.61
N PRO A 112 -8.69 1.84 -9.02
CA PRO A 112 -7.84 3.03 -9.03
C PRO A 112 -7.22 3.33 -7.66
N PHE A 113 -7.88 2.98 -6.54
CA PHE A 113 -7.30 3.14 -5.22
C PHE A 113 -6.16 2.13 -4.94
N CYS A 114 -6.27 0.89 -5.42
CA CYS A 114 -5.18 -0.10 -5.34
C CYS A 114 -3.98 0.36 -6.19
N VAL A 115 -4.23 0.80 -7.43
CA VAL A 115 -3.18 1.32 -8.33
C VAL A 115 -2.54 2.58 -7.76
N ALA A 116 -3.33 3.49 -7.18
CA ALA A 116 -2.79 4.68 -6.51
C ALA A 116 -1.91 4.30 -5.31
N SER A 117 -2.36 3.35 -4.49
CA SER A 117 -1.57 2.83 -3.36
C SER A 117 -0.27 2.20 -3.82
N PHE A 118 -0.28 1.45 -4.93
CA PHE A 118 0.93 0.89 -5.53
C PHE A 118 1.89 1.99 -6.01
N GLY A 119 1.38 3.03 -6.67
CA GLY A 119 2.20 4.18 -7.07
C GLY A 119 2.83 4.91 -5.88
N VAL A 120 2.10 5.03 -4.77
CA VAL A 120 2.61 5.60 -3.51
C VAL A 120 3.73 4.73 -2.94
N ASP A 121 3.56 3.41 -2.89
CA ASP A 121 4.56 2.47 -2.40
C ASP A 121 5.85 2.52 -3.24
N LEU A 122 5.74 2.51 -4.57
CA LEU A 122 6.88 2.68 -5.47
C LEU A 122 7.60 4.03 -5.28
N GLY A 123 6.84 5.11 -5.06
CA GLY A 123 7.41 6.42 -4.76
C GLY A 123 8.19 6.42 -3.43
N ILE A 124 7.68 5.72 -2.42
CA ILE A 124 8.39 5.53 -1.14
C ILE A 124 9.65 4.69 -1.35
N LEU A 125 9.58 3.59 -2.10
CA LEU A 125 10.72 2.73 -2.40
C LEU A 125 11.83 3.50 -3.11
N ALA A 126 11.49 4.31 -4.11
CA ALA A 126 12.45 5.14 -4.83
C ALA A 126 13.11 6.17 -3.90
N LEU A 127 12.33 6.84 -3.04
CA LEU A 127 12.88 7.79 -2.06
C LEU A 127 13.75 7.09 -1.00
N ALA A 128 13.36 5.91 -0.54
CA ALA A 128 14.13 5.11 0.42
C ALA A 128 15.47 4.67 -0.18
N ALA A 129 15.48 4.24 -1.44
CA ALA A 129 16.68 3.85 -2.16
C ALA A 129 17.63 5.04 -2.42
N VAL A 130 17.09 6.24 -2.68
CA VAL A 130 17.90 7.47 -2.78
C VAL A 130 18.48 7.86 -1.43
N TRP A 131 17.75 7.67 -0.33
CA TRP A 131 18.23 8.02 1.01
C TRP A 131 19.35 7.11 1.54
N LEU A 132 19.49 5.90 0.96
CA LEU A 132 20.56 4.95 1.26
C LEU A 132 21.85 5.17 0.45
N ARG A 133 21.83 6.03 -0.58
CA ARG A 133 23.00 6.37 -1.41
C ARG A 133 23.64 7.66 -0.93
#